data_AF-A0A1A7RBL8-F1
#
_entry.id   AF-A0A1A7RBL8-F1
#
_cell.length_a   1.000
_cell.length_b   1.000
_cell.length_c   1.000
_cell.angle_alpha   90.00
_cell.angle_beta   90.00
_cell.angle_gamma   90.00
#
_symmetry.space_group_name_H-M   'P 1'
#
loop_
_entity.id
_entity.type
_entity.pdbx_description
1 polymer ?
#
loop_
_entity_poly.entity_id
_entity_poly.type
_entity_poly.pdbx_seq_one_letter_code
_entity_poly.pdbx_strand_id
1 'polypeptide(L)'
;MNLANYSNDQALIIFNLYNSLEECIEAIGRMHLGPKLVLSEDDLSKDHKVVDRYVGGILTQSIVIRSEDVELAKSNPMIRYQLLSYVLNQFKKAKTD
;
A
#
# COMPACT_ATOMS: atom_id res chain seq x y z
N MET A 1 6.38 -12.18 3.68
CA MET A 1 6.64 -11.24 4.79
C MET A 1 5.64 -11.56 5.87
N ASN A 2 5.95 -11.49 7.18
CA ASN A 2 4.92 -11.75 8.18
C ASN A 2 4.08 -10.48 8.37
N LEU A 3 2.89 -10.44 7.76
CA LEU A 3 1.93 -9.34 7.85
C LEU A 3 1.16 -9.33 9.20
N ALA A 4 1.32 -10.36 10.01
CA ALA A 4 0.73 -10.38 11.34
C ALA A 4 1.31 -9.22 12.17
N ASN A 5 0.40 -8.47 12.83
CA ASN A 5 0.67 -7.37 13.76
C ASN A 5 0.81 -5.95 13.17
N TYR A 6 0.49 -5.72 11.90
CA TYR A 6 0.36 -4.34 11.39
C TYR A 6 -1.06 -3.81 11.65
N SER A 7 -1.16 -2.80 12.52
CA SER A 7 -2.38 -2.01 12.73
C SER A 7 -2.14 -0.53 12.38
N ASN A 8 -3.15 0.11 11.79
CA ASN A 8 -3.12 1.54 11.49
C ASN A 8 -4.57 2.06 11.33
N ASP A 9 -4.96 3.03 12.15
CA ASP A 9 -6.34 3.55 12.16
C ASP A 9 -6.74 4.19 10.82
N GLN A 10 -5.80 4.78 10.09
CA GLN A 10 -6.06 5.31 8.74
C GLN A 10 -6.28 4.17 7.74
N ALA A 11 -5.56 3.05 7.89
CA ALA A 11 -5.79 1.85 7.06
C ALA A 11 -7.20 1.30 7.31
N LEU A 12 -7.68 1.31 8.56
CA LEU A 12 -9.01 0.83 8.91
C LEU A 12 -10.10 1.72 8.31
N ILE A 13 -9.92 3.04 8.36
CA ILE A 13 -10.84 4.00 7.74
C ILE A 13 -10.91 3.78 6.23
N ILE A 14 -9.77 3.68 5.56
CA ILE A 14 -9.69 3.48 4.10
C ILE A 14 -10.31 2.14 3.71
N PHE A 15 -9.98 1.07 4.44
CA PHE A 15 -10.54 -0.25 4.20
C PHE A 15 -12.07 -0.30 4.27
N ASN A 16 -12.69 0.51 5.14
CA ASN A 16 -14.15 0.58 5.25
C ASN A 16 -14.81 1.46 4.19
N LEU A 17 -14.06 2.35 3.54
CA LEU A 17 -14.57 3.31 2.55
C LEU A 17 -14.49 2.81 1.11
N TYR A 18 -13.58 1.87 0.83
CA TYR A 18 -13.26 1.41 -0.53
C TYR A 18 -13.32 -0.11 -0.63
N ASN A 19 -13.78 -0.61 -1.77
CA ASN A 19 -14.13 -2.02 -1.94
C ASN A 19 -13.01 -2.85 -2.57
N SER A 20 -12.05 -2.22 -3.26
CA SER A 20 -10.89 -2.87 -3.86
C SER A 20 -9.56 -2.41 -3.24
N LEU A 21 -8.52 -3.23 -3.40
CA LEU A 21 -7.18 -2.89 -2.94
C LEU A 21 -6.63 -1.68 -3.70
N GLU A 22 -6.90 -1.61 -5.00
CA GLU A 22 -6.49 -0.54 -5.90
C GLU A 22 -7.12 0.80 -5.47
N GLU A 23 -8.43 0.80 -5.18
CA GLU A 23 -9.11 1.99 -4.64
C GLU A 23 -8.55 2.41 -3.29
N CYS A 24 -8.24 1.44 -2.41
CA CYS A 24 -7.62 1.74 -1.12
C CYS A 24 -6.23 2.39 -1.29
N ILE A 25 -5.40 1.86 -2.20
CA ILE A 25 -4.06 2.40 -2.48
C ILE A 25 -4.16 3.81 -3.07
N GLU A 26 -5.08 4.04 -4.00
CA GLU A 26 -5.31 5.36 -4.57
C GLU A 26 -5.78 6.36 -3.49
N ALA A 27 -6.69 5.94 -2.61
CA ALA A 27 -7.20 6.75 -1.52
C ALA A 27 -6.12 7.16 -0.53
N ILE A 28 -5.17 6.27 -0.20
CA ILE A 28 -4.00 6.62 0.62
C ILE A 28 -3.24 7.80 -0.01
N GLY A 29 -3.05 7.78 -1.33
CA GLY A 29 -2.40 8.88 -2.05
C GLY A 29 -3.16 10.21 -1.93
N ARG A 30 -4.48 10.16 -2.12
CA ARG A 30 -5.36 11.35 -2.07
C ARG A 30 -5.50 11.96 -0.67
N MET A 31 -5.58 11.14 0.38
CA MET A 31 -5.74 11.61 1.77
C MET A 31 -4.56 12.44 2.29
N HIS A 32 -3.40 12.38 1.64
CA HIS A 32 -2.22 13.16 1.98
C HIS A 32 -1.95 14.35 1.02
N LEU A 33 -2.91 14.71 0.14
CA LEU A 33 -2.92 15.89 -0.75
C LEU A 33 -1.61 16.18 -1.52
N GLY A 34 -0.79 15.17 -1.82
CA GLY A 34 0.53 15.39 -2.42
C GLY A 34 1.14 14.21 -3.17
N PRO A 35 0.97 12.96 -2.71
CA PRO A 35 1.54 11.81 -3.40
C PRO A 35 0.51 11.00 -4.21
N LYS A 36 0.79 10.70 -5.48
CA LYS A 36 0.10 9.61 -6.21
C LYS A 36 0.73 8.30 -5.76
N LEU A 37 -0.10 7.36 -5.28
CA LEU A 37 0.31 5.99 -5.05
C LEU A 37 -0.14 5.10 -6.20
N VAL A 38 0.76 4.24 -6.67
CA VAL A 38 0.50 3.33 -7.80
C VAL A 38 0.97 1.94 -7.40
N LEU A 39 0.08 0.95 -7.54
CA LEU A 39 0.45 -0.46 -7.48
C LEU A 39 0.81 -0.92 -8.90
N SER A 40 2.02 -1.43 -9.09
CA SER A 40 2.52 -1.92 -10.38
C SER A 40 3.25 -3.26 -10.22
N GLU A 41 3.52 -3.91 -11.35
CA GLU A 41 4.46 -5.04 -11.40
C GLU A 41 5.86 -4.59 -10.98
N ASP A 42 6.65 -5.51 -10.44
CA ASP A 42 8.10 -5.33 -10.30
C ASP A 42 8.79 -5.80 -11.60
N ASP A 43 9.52 -4.89 -12.25
CA ASP A 43 10.24 -5.17 -13.50
C ASP A 43 11.33 -6.24 -13.34
N LEU A 44 11.81 -6.46 -12.12
CA LEU A 44 12.89 -7.40 -11.81
C LEU A 44 12.38 -8.77 -11.35
N SER A 45 11.11 -8.89 -10.94
CA SER A 45 10.59 -10.10 -10.34
C SER A 45 9.07 -10.22 -10.48
N LYS A 46 8.60 -11.32 -11.09
CA LYS A 46 7.16 -11.64 -11.16
C LYS A 46 6.55 -12.00 -9.79
N ASP A 47 7.40 -12.36 -8.83
CA ASP A 47 6.98 -12.73 -7.48
C ASP A 47 6.69 -11.51 -6.60
N HIS A 48 6.94 -10.31 -7.12
CA HIS A 48 6.76 -9.07 -6.40
C HIS A 48 5.89 -8.07 -7.17
N LYS A 49 5.24 -7.20 -6.41
CA LYS A 49 4.61 -5.96 -6.87
C LYS A 49 5.27 -4.81 -6.16
N VAL A 50 5.13 -3.61 -6.72
CA VAL A 50 5.66 -2.39 -6.14
C VAL A 50 4.53 -1.41 -5.88
N VAL A 51 4.54 -0.79 -4.70
CA VAL A 51 3.74 0.40 -4.41
C VAL A 51 4.65 1.61 -4.46
N ASP A 52 4.52 2.37 -5.53
CA ASP A 52 5.29 3.58 -5.77
C ASP A 52 4.58 4.82 -5.27
N ARG A 53 5.36 5.78 -4.78
CA ARG A 53 4.90 7.10 -4.33
C ARG A 53 5.53 8.21 -5.14
N TYR A 54 4.68 8.96 -5.84
CA TYR A 54 5.09 10.10 -6.64
C TYR A 54 4.63 11.42 -6.03
N VAL A 55 5.53 12.37 -5.77
CA VAL A 55 5.17 13.74 -5.32
C VAL A 55 5.56 14.72 -6.43
N GLY A 56 4.61 15.49 -6.94
CA GLY A 56 4.86 16.39 -8.08
C GLY A 56 5.34 15.67 -9.35
N GLY A 57 4.98 14.39 -9.52
CA GLY A 57 5.42 13.55 -10.64
C GLY A 57 6.79 12.88 -10.46
N ILE A 58 7.50 13.16 -9.36
CA ILE A 58 8.81 12.57 -9.06
C ILE A 58 8.62 11.36 -8.14
N LEU A 59 9.23 10.23 -8.49
CA LEU A 59 9.26 9.05 -7.63
C LEU A 59 10.07 9.36 -6.37
N THR A 60 9.43 9.23 -5.21
CA THR A 60 10.04 9.57 -3.90
C THR A 60 10.28 8.35 -3.03
N GLN A 61 9.50 7.28 -3.22
CA GLN A 61 9.60 6.07 -2.43
C GLN A 61 8.92 4.90 -3.17
N SER A 62 9.51 3.72 -3.05
CA SER A 62 8.95 2.47 -3.59
C SER A 62 8.95 1.41 -2.50
N ILE A 63 7.83 0.69 -2.37
CA ILE A 63 7.69 -0.41 -1.41
C ILE A 63 7.46 -1.69 -2.19
N VAL A 64 8.39 -2.64 -2.05
CA VAL A 64 8.25 -3.98 -2.63
C VAL A 64 7.37 -4.85 -1.72
N ILE A 65 6.37 -5.49 -2.32
CA ILE A 65 5.46 -6.43 -1.67
C ILE A 65 5.38 -7.72 -2.49
N ARG A 66 5.04 -8.85 -1.86
CA ARG A 66 4.92 -10.13 -2.59
C ARG A 66 3.63 -10.16 -3.41
N SER A 67 3.71 -10.68 -4.62
CA SER A 67 2.54 -10.90 -5.49
C SER A 67 1.49 -11.79 -4.81
N GLU A 68 1.92 -12.80 -4.08
CA GLU A 68 1.02 -13.67 -3.30
C GLU A 68 0.18 -12.90 -2.27
N ASP A 69 0.82 -11.99 -1.51
CA ASP A 69 0.12 -11.18 -0.49
C ASP A 69 -0.92 -10.24 -1.14
N VAL A 70 -0.64 -9.75 -2.35
CA VAL A 70 -1.55 -8.91 -3.16
C VAL A 70 -2.75 -9.72 -3.67
N GLU A 71 -2.52 -10.91 -4.20
CA GLU A 71 -3.62 -11.77 -4.68
C GLU A 71 -4.50 -12.25 -3.51
N LEU A 72 -3.91 -12.57 -2.36
CA LEU A 72 -4.66 -12.90 -1.15
C LEU A 72 -5.49 -11.71 -0.64
N ALA A 73 -4.97 -10.48 -0.71
CA ALA A 73 -5.71 -9.28 -0.29
C ALA A 73 -6.98 -9.01 -1.14
N LYS A 74 -7.05 -9.50 -2.37
CA LYS A 74 -8.26 -9.36 -3.21
C LYS A 74 -9.43 -10.17 -2.66
N SER A 75 -9.15 -11.35 -2.10
CA SER A 75 -10.18 -12.28 -1.61
C SER A 75 -10.30 -12.36 -0.08
N ASN A 76 -9.29 -11.90 0.66
CA ASN A 76 -9.25 -11.94 2.12
C ASN A 76 -9.21 -10.52 2.72
N PRO A 77 -10.32 -10.06 3.34
CA PRO A 77 -10.41 -8.71 3.89
C PRO A 77 -9.41 -8.44 5.03
N MET A 78 -9.08 -9.44 5.85
CA MET A 78 -8.07 -9.29 6.92
C MET A 78 -6.68 -9.06 6.33
N ILE A 79 -6.31 -9.82 5.30
CA ILE A 79 -5.03 -9.65 4.60
C ILE A 79 -4.99 -8.28 3.90
N ARG A 80 -6.09 -7.84 3.30
CA ARG A 80 -6.20 -6.49 2.72
C ARG A 80 -5.92 -5.41 3.77
N TYR A 81 -6.56 -5.48 4.93
CA TYR A 81 -6.32 -4.53 6.01
C TYR A 81 -4.85 -4.55 6.50
N GLN A 82 -4.26 -5.73 6.68
CA GLN A 82 -2.87 -5.86 7.11
C GLN A 82 -1.88 -5.31 6.07
N LEU A 83 -2.12 -5.57 4.78
CA LEU A 83 -1.31 -5.06 3.68
C LEU A 83 -1.39 -3.52 3.60
N LEU A 84 -2.59 -2.95 3.72
CA LEU A 84 -2.77 -1.50 3.77
C LEU A 84 -2.06 -0.87 4.99
N SER A 85 -2.17 -1.52 6.15
CA SER A 85 -1.48 -1.07 7.37
C SER A 85 0.04 -1.10 7.21
N TYR A 86 0.58 -2.14 6.58
CA TYR A 86 2.00 -2.24 6.26
C TYR A 86 2.46 -1.09 5.35
N VAL A 87 1.78 -0.89 4.22
CA VAL A 87 2.10 0.15 3.22
C VAL A 87 2.09 1.54 3.88
N LEU A 88 1.04 1.86 4.64
CA LEU A 88 0.93 3.14 5.34
C LEU A 88 2.05 3.35 6.38
N ASN A 89 2.43 2.30 7.11
CA ASN A 89 3.48 2.40 8.12
C ASN A 89 4.86 2.62 7.49
N GLN A 90 5.13 2.05 6.32
CA GLN A 90 6.37 2.31 5.56
C GLN A 90 6.46 3.76 5.07
N PHE A 91 5.34 4.34 4.62
CA PHE A 91 5.29 5.75 4.24
C PHE A 91 5.39 6.71 5.43
N LYS A 92 4.95 6.31 6.63
CA LYS A 92 5.16 7.09 7.86
C LYS A 92 6.61 7.10 8.30
N LYS A 93 7.31 5.95 8.28
CA LYS A 93 8.72 5.87 8.67
C LYS A 93 9.60 6.83 7.88
N ALA A 94 9.41 6.90 6.56
CA ALA A 94 10.18 7.78 5.68
C ALA A 94 9.96 9.30 5.88
N LYS A 95 8.98 9.72 6.71
CA LYS A 95 8.82 11.15 7.10
C LYS A 95 9.62 11.54 8.35
N THR A 96 10.25 10.59 9.03
CA THR A 96 10.88 10.80 10.35
C THR A 96 12.40 10.86 10.29
N ASP A 97 12.98 10.74 9.10
CA ASP A 97 14.39 10.99 8.77
C ASP A 97 14.51 12.31 7.99
#